data_AF-M2W8K7-F1
#
_entry.id   AF-M2W8K7-F1
#
_cell.length_a   1.000
_cell.length_b   1.000
_cell.length_c   1.000
_cell.angle_alpha   90.00
_cell.angle_beta   90.00
_cell.angle_gamma   90.00
#
_symmetry.space_group_name_H-M   'P 1'
#
loop_
_entity.id
_entity.type
_entity.pdbx_description
1 polymer ?
#
loop_
_entity_poly.entity_id
_entity_poly.type
_entity_poly.pdbx_seq_one_letter_code
_entity_poly.pdbx_strand_id
1 'polypeptide(L)'
;MKFSLVFVAVLLCLSLVRTQAKCTYIEEYCGTSASGVVVHWKWVNEAEGLIEWTFNNTGSSDASVILNRGATYNGAPLVPPYVFAAAYFPAYLYDGLAQYFYGKPVPLRNYQADYDLPIGMLKVDDDFWTVFVFTLAPGQVFKMEEGGYIYEGSNIFPYCQNVDDISYEGSEVFTVEYDAATQCTEFDSTQPCPPKKFDVGSAWYSIKKGLVNSTNFWPSAGDKFYLNVCAEEMPYRKAERANIASVDRQQLLVINQQVRSAVRRAQVSSDKRVKRVL
;
A
#
# COMPACT_ATOMS: atom_id res chain seq x y z
N MET A 1 -30.50 80.58 14.78
CA MET A 1 -31.30 79.44 15.31
C MET A 1 -31.68 78.53 14.15
N LYS A 2 -31.02 77.38 14.02
CA LYS A 2 -31.44 76.23 13.21
C LYS A 2 -30.96 74.97 13.94
N PHE A 3 -31.92 74.09 14.22
CA PHE A 3 -31.79 72.81 14.92
C PHE A 3 -31.49 71.67 13.93
N SER A 4 -31.10 70.51 14.50
CA SER A 4 -31.21 69.14 13.94
C SER A 4 -30.02 68.65 13.11
N LEU A 5 -29.60 67.39 13.15
CA LEU A 5 -30.09 66.16 13.80
C LEU A 5 -28.88 65.19 13.90
N VAL A 6 -28.62 64.58 15.05
CA VAL A 6 -27.60 63.53 15.19
C VAL A 6 -28.26 62.17 14.94
N PHE A 7 -27.87 61.49 13.86
CA PHE A 7 -28.26 60.10 13.59
C PHE A 7 -27.34 59.14 14.35
N VAL A 8 -27.89 58.41 15.32
CA VAL A 8 -27.22 57.28 15.98
C VAL A 8 -27.51 56.04 15.16
N ALA A 9 -26.50 55.52 14.46
CA ALA A 9 -26.57 54.23 13.79
C ALA A 9 -26.36 53.11 14.82
N VAL A 10 -27.43 52.37 15.14
CA VAL A 10 -27.37 51.16 15.95
C VAL A 10 -26.89 50.02 15.06
N LEU A 11 -25.63 49.61 15.24
CA LEU A 11 -25.03 48.46 14.58
C LEU A 11 -25.58 47.16 15.22
N LEU A 12 -26.56 46.53 14.58
CA LEU A 12 -27.03 45.19 14.95
C LEU A 12 -25.99 44.16 14.50
N CYS A 13 -25.17 43.71 15.44
CA CYS A 13 -24.23 42.61 15.24
C CYS A 13 -25.02 41.28 15.30
N LEU A 14 -25.57 40.85 14.16
CA LEU A 14 -26.11 39.50 14.00
C LEU A 14 -24.94 38.52 13.90
N SER A 15 -24.60 37.89 15.02
CA SER A 15 -23.73 36.73 15.08
C SER A 15 -24.39 35.54 14.37
N LEU A 16 -24.12 35.38 13.08
CA LEU A 16 -24.37 34.13 12.36
C LEU A 16 -23.50 33.02 12.96
N VAL A 17 -24.07 32.26 13.89
CA VAL A 17 -23.54 30.97 14.32
C VAL A 17 -23.66 30.03 13.11
N ARG A 18 -22.59 29.93 12.31
CA ARG A 18 -22.44 28.88 11.30
C ARG A 18 -22.33 27.54 12.04
N THR A 19 -23.44 26.82 12.14
CA THR A 19 -23.44 25.38 12.37
C THR A 19 -22.70 24.74 11.20
N GLN A 20 -21.43 24.38 11.41
CA GLN A 20 -20.70 23.54 10.46
C GLN A 20 -21.42 22.19 10.41
N ALA A 21 -22.16 21.96 9.33
CA ALA A 21 -22.64 20.63 9.01
C ALA A 21 -21.42 19.72 8.93
N LYS A 22 -21.34 18.72 9.83
CA LYS A 22 -20.37 17.64 9.68
C LYS A 22 -20.75 16.90 8.40
N CYS A 23 -19.99 17.10 7.34
CA CYS A 23 -20.04 16.24 6.16
C CYS A 23 -19.66 14.83 6.62
N THR A 24 -20.65 13.97 6.80
CA THR A 24 -20.40 12.53 7.00
C THR A 24 -19.99 11.98 5.65
N TYR A 25 -18.71 11.68 5.47
CA TYR A 25 -18.25 10.93 4.31
C TYR A 25 -18.88 9.55 4.35
N ILE A 26 -19.56 9.16 3.27
CA ILE A 26 -20.16 7.83 3.13
C ILE A 26 -19.02 6.88 2.74
N GLU A 27 -18.79 5.86 3.58
CA GLU A 27 -17.89 4.75 3.25
C GLU A 27 -18.69 3.67 2.53
N GLU A 28 -18.24 3.33 1.33
CA GLU A 28 -18.86 2.34 0.46
C GLU A 28 -18.18 0.99 0.66
N TYR A 29 -18.98 -0.07 0.80
CA TYR A 29 -18.47 -1.43 0.96
C TYR A 29 -18.00 -1.99 -0.39
N CYS A 30 -16.80 -2.57 -0.38
CA CYS A 30 -16.18 -3.17 -1.55
C CYS A 30 -16.27 -4.70 -1.52
N GLY A 31 -15.77 -5.34 -0.46
CA GLY A 31 -15.73 -6.80 -0.37
C GLY A 31 -15.08 -7.30 0.91
N THR A 32 -15.11 -8.61 1.12
CA THR A 32 -14.45 -9.29 2.25
C THR A 32 -13.77 -10.56 1.75
N SER A 33 -12.49 -10.75 2.09
CA SER A 33 -11.75 -11.98 1.77
C SER A 33 -12.16 -13.14 2.69
N ALA A 34 -11.80 -14.38 2.36
CA ALA A 34 -12.10 -15.53 3.21
C ALA A 34 -11.31 -15.52 4.53
N SER A 35 -10.16 -14.85 4.58
CA SER A 35 -9.41 -14.64 5.83
C SER A 35 -9.96 -13.51 6.71
N GLY A 36 -10.96 -12.76 6.25
CA GLY A 36 -11.60 -11.68 7.01
C GLY A 36 -11.02 -10.28 6.77
N VAL A 37 -10.31 -10.04 5.66
CA VAL A 37 -9.93 -8.67 5.26
C VAL A 37 -11.13 -8.00 4.59
N VAL A 38 -11.65 -6.96 5.23
CA VAL A 38 -12.77 -6.14 4.76
C VAL A 38 -12.22 -4.93 4.04
N VAL A 39 -12.74 -4.63 2.85
CA VAL A 39 -12.34 -3.47 2.06
C VAL A 39 -13.51 -2.50 1.90
N HIS A 40 -13.21 -1.22 2.04
CA HIS A 40 -14.10 -0.09 1.79
C HIS A 40 -13.40 0.98 0.95
N TRP A 41 -14.17 1.89 0.38
CA TRP A 41 -13.63 3.12 -0.18
C TRP A 41 -14.51 4.31 0.18
N LYS A 42 -13.94 5.52 0.10
CA LYS A 42 -14.69 6.78 0.17
C LYS A 42 -14.00 7.87 -0.62
N TRP A 43 -14.73 8.93 -0.95
CA TRP A 43 -14.14 10.16 -1.47
C TRP A 43 -13.32 10.88 -0.39
N VAL A 44 -12.07 11.21 -0.72
CA VAL A 44 -11.24 12.16 0.05
C VAL A 44 -11.42 13.56 -0.52
N ASN A 45 -11.29 13.68 -1.85
CA ASN A 45 -11.57 14.88 -2.60
C ASN A 45 -12.31 14.51 -3.88
N GLU A 46 -13.64 14.56 -3.82
CA GLU A 46 -14.51 14.19 -4.94
C GLU A 46 -14.30 15.10 -6.16
N ALA A 47 -13.97 16.39 -5.96
CA ALA A 47 -13.74 17.32 -7.06
C ALA A 47 -12.46 17.03 -7.86
N GLU A 48 -11.48 16.37 -7.23
CA GLU A 48 -10.21 15.98 -7.85
C GLU A 48 -10.19 14.50 -8.28
N GLY A 49 -11.31 13.78 -8.08
CA GLY A 49 -11.36 12.34 -8.37
C GLY A 49 -10.44 11.52 -7.46
N LEU A 50 -10.30 11.93 -6.19
CA LEU A 50 -9.42 11.28 -5.21
C LEU A 50 -10.23 10.50 -4.18
N ILE A 51 -9.96 9.19 -4.08
CA ILE A 51 -10.58 8.28 -3.11
C ILE A 51 -9.56 7.74 -2.10
N GLU A 52 -10.03 7.24 -0.96
CA GLU A 52 -9.26 6.45 0.02
C GLU A 52 -9.81 5.01 0.04
N TRP A 53 -8.97 4.03 -0.27
CA TRP A 53 -9.23 2.62 0.03
C TRP A 53 -8.88 2.33 1.49
N THR A 54 -9.74 1.61 2.20
CA THR A 54 -9.49 1.13 3.56
C THR A 54 -9.57 -0.38 3.59
N PHE A 55 -8.48 -1.03 4.00
CA PHE A 55 -8.36 -2.47 4.23
C PHE A 55 -8.33 -2.71 5.75
N ASN A 56 -9.18 -3.60 6.25
CA ASN A 56 -9.27 -3.92 7.67
C ASN A 56 -9.25 -5.43 7.87
N ASN A 57 -8.20 -5.97 8.47
CA ASN A 57 -8.15 -7.39 8.81
C ASN A 57 -8.91 -7.66 10.11
N THR A 58 -10.15 -8.13 9.97
CA THR A 58 -11.02 -8.52 11.10
C THR A 58 -10.81 -9.97 11.55
N GLY A 59 -9.93 -10.71 10.86
CA GLY A 59 -9.55 -12.08 11.18
C GLY A 59 -8.61 -12.17 12.39
N SER A 60 -8.22 -13.41 12.71
CA SER A 60 -7.36 -13.74 13.86
C SER A 60 -5.92 -14.08 13.49
N SER A 61 -5.56 -14.04 12.20
CA SER A 61 -4.20 -14.27 11.69
C SER A 61 -3.79 -13.21 10.68
N ASP A 62 -2.49 -13.11 10.41
CA ASP A 62 -1.98 -12.32 9.28
C ASP A 62 -2.64 -12.82 7.99
N ALA A 63 -3.00 -11.87 7.12
CA ALA A 63 -3.68 -12.12 5.86
C ALA A 63 -3.00 -11.34 4.74
N SER A 64 -2.80 -11.95 3.57
CA SER A 64 -2.35 -11.27 2.36
C SER A 64 -3.46 -11.34 1.32
N VAL A 65 -3.86 -10.20 0.80
CA VAL A 65 -4.95 -10.11 -0.19
C VAL A 65 -4.57 -9.28 -1.40
N ILE A 66 -5.26 -9.54 -2.50
CA ILE A 66 -5.33 -8.65 -3.66
C ILE A 66 -6.72 -8.04 -3.77
N LEU A 67 -6.80 -6.90 -4.46
CA LEU A 67 -8.06 -6.25 -4.80
C LEU A 67 -8.26 -6.31 -6.31
N ASN A 68 -9.41 -6.78 -6.77
CA ASN A 68 -9.85 -6.70 -8.16
C ASN A 68 -11.05 -5.75 -8.27
N ARG A 69 -10.88 -4.68 -9.03
CA ARG A 69 -11.80 -3.55 -9.08
C ARG A 69 -11.89 -2.96 -10.48
N GLY A 70 -12.98 -2.26 -10.74
CA GLY A 70 -13.19 -1.47 -11.95
C GLY A 70 -13.81 -0.12 -11.61
N ALA A 71 -14.35 0.56 -12.62
CA ALA A 71 -15.07 1.81 -12.43
C ALA A 71 -16.30 1.90 -13.35
N THR A 72 -17.34 2.57 -12.86
CA THR A 72 -18.57 2.85 -13.61
C THR A 72 -18.70 4.33 -13.92
N TYR A 73 -19.33 4.64 -15.05
CA TYR A 73 -19.73 5.99 -15.44
C TYR A 73 -21.21 5.96 -15.82
N ASN A 74 -22.02 6.84 -15.21
CA ASN A 74 -23.48 6.88 -15.38
C ASN A 74 -24.17 5.51 -15.17
N GLY A 75 -23.67 4.72 -14.22
CA GLY A 75 -24.21 3.40 -13.89
C GLY A 75 -23.84 2.27 -14.86
N ALA A 76 -23.03 2.55 -15.89
CA ALA A 76 -22.49 1.54 -16.81
C ALA A 76 -21.00 1.30 -16.54
N PRO A 77 -20.47 0.06 -16.73
CA PRO A 77 -19.04 -0.20 -16.66
C PRO A 77 -18.27 0.65 -17.67
N LEU A 78 -17.31 1.44 -17.18
CA LEU A 78 -16.36 2.19 -18.00
C LEU A 78 -15.00 1.49 -18.02
N VAL A 79 -14.51 1.14 -16.84
CA VAL A 79 -13.26 0.38 -16.66
C VAL A 79 -13.64 -1.04 -16.23
N PRO A 80 -13.30 -2.08 -17.01
CA PRO A 80 -13.55 -3.46 -16.63
C PRO A 80 -12.77 -3.82 -15.37
N PRO A 81 -13.18 -4.85 -14.62
CA PRO A 81 -12.44 -5.25 -13.43
C PRO A 81 -11.02 -5.73 -13.79
N TYR A 82 -10.03 -5.24 -13.07
CA TYR A 82 -8.66 -5.70 -13.15
C TYR A 82 -8.03 -5.79 -11.75
N VAL A 83 -7.02 -6.65 -11.62
CA VAL A 83 -6.24 -6.79 -10.39
C VAL A 83 -5.41 -5.53 -10.17
N PHE A 84 -5.50 -4.96 -8.98
CA PHE A 84 -4.80 -3.72 -8.65
C PHE A 84 -3.26 -3.91 -8.78
N ALA A 85 -2.60 -2.91 -9.37
CA ALA A 85 -1.23 -2.88 -9.90
C ALA A 85 -1.03 -3.56 -11.26
N ALA A 86 -2.01 -4.24 -11.85
CA ALA A 86 -1.86 -4.72 -13.24
C ALA A 86 -1.87 -3.58 -14.26
N ALA A 87 -2.26 -2.37 -13.86
CA ALA A 87 -2.19 -1.17 -14.67
C ALA A 87 -1.08 -0.25 -14.19
N TYR A 88 -0.27 0.20 -15.15
CA TYR A 88 0.72 1.26 -15.02
C TYR A 88 1.80 1.01 -13.95
N PHE A 89 2.04 -0.26 -13.59
CA PHE A 89 3.05 -0.60 -12.59
C PHE A 89 4.45 -0.02 -12.88
N PRO A 90 4.94 0.09 -14.13
CA PRO A 90 6.25 0.66 -14.38
C PRO A 90 6.29 2.15 -14.06
N ALA A 91 5.18 2.87 -14.28
CA ALA A 91 5.06 4.27 -13.88
C ALA A 91 5.04 4.39 -12.35
N TYR A 92 4.33 3.51 -11.65
CA TYR A 92 4.35 3.47 -10.18
C TYR A 92 5.74 3.22 -9.61
N LEU A 93 6.50 2.30 -10.23
CA LEU A 93 7.89 2.03 -9.83
C LEU A 93 8.79 3.25 -10.10
N TYR A 94 8.58 3.95 -11.21
CA TYR A 94 9.40 5.09 -11.58
C TYR A 94 9.18 6.29 -10.65
N ASP A 95 7.94 6.58 -10.29
CA ASP A 95 7.58 7.66 -9.36
C ASP A 95 7.84 7.31 -7.89
N GLY A 96 8.28 6.08 -7.62
CA GLY A 96 8.45 5.58 -6.26
C GLY A 96 7.12 5.40 -5.52
N LEU A 97 5.98 5.35 -6.22
CA LEU A 97 4.67 5.03 -5.61
C LEU A 97 4.58 3.59 -5.12
N ALA A 98 5.41 2.73 -5.71
CA ALA A 98 5.42 1.31 -5.47
C ALA A 98 6.81 0.71 -5.57
N GLN A 99 7.00 -0.43 -4.91
CA GLN A 99 8.25 -1.19 -5.00
C GLN A 99 8.00 -2.69 -4.94
N TYR A 100 8.81 -3.46 -5.68
CA TYR A 100 8.84 -4.90 -5.50
C TYR A 100 9.45 -5.24 -4.15
N PHE A 101 8.74 -6.04 -3.36
CA PHE A 101 9.27 -6.56 -2.11
C PHE A 101 9.89 -7.93 -2.31
N TYR A 102 11.06 -8.17 -1.73
CA TYR A 102 11.75 -9.47 -1.75
C TYR A 102 11.76 -10.08 -0.34
N GLY A 103 11.32 -11.34 -0.23
CA GLY A 103 11.25 -12.08 1.03
C GLY A 103 9.82 -12.42 1.45
N LYS A 104 9.69 -13.05 2.62
CA LYS A 104 8.38 -13.33 3.21
C LYS A 104 7.66 -12.00 3.53
N PRO A 105 6.39 -11.82 3.12
CA PRO A 105 5.67 -10.60 3.42
C PRO A 105 5.58 -10.37 4.92
N VAL A 106 5.73 -9.11 5.29
CA VAL A 106 5.44 -8.62 6.63
C VAL A 106 4.17 -7.78 6.56
N PRO A 107 3.35 -7.76 7.63
CA PRO A 107 2.26 -6.82 7.72
C PRO A 107 2.71 -5.41 7.37
N LEU A 108 1.92 -4.73 6.54
CA LEU A 108 2.13 -3.35 6.16
C LEU A 108 2.34 -2.51 7.42
N ARG A 109 3.13 -1.44 7.34
CA ARG A 109 3.16 -0.48 8.46
C ARG A 109 1.90 0.37 8.36
N ASN A 110 1.27 0.64 9.50
CA ASN A 110 0.11 1.52 9.54
C ASN A 110 0.51 2.88 8.95
N TYR A 111 -0.21 3.31 7.92
CA TYR A 111 -0.16 4.65 7.35
C TYR A 111 1.25 5.08 6.91
N GLN A 112 1.63 4.74 5.68
CA GLN A 112 2.68 5.49 4.99
C GLN A 112 1.99 6.41 3.99
N ALA A 113 1.93 7.70 4.34
CA ALA A 113 1.74 8.77 3.37
C ALA A 113 2.90 8.80 2.35
N ASP A 114 4.00 8.10 2.65
CA ASP A 114 5.19 7.97 1.82
C ASP A 114 5.13 6.65 1.03
N TYR A 115 4.46 6.72 -0.13
CA TYR A 115 4.74 6.03 -1.38
C TYR A 115 5.71 4.83 -1.33
N ASP A 116 5.19 3.62 -1.09
CA ASP A 116 5.97 2.37 -1.19
C ASP A 116 5.03 1.15 -1.22
N LEU A 117 3.94 1.23 -2.01
CA LEU A 117 2.97 0.15 -2.09
C LEU A 117 3.66 -1.15 -2.54
N PRO A 118 3.52 -2.25 -1.78
CA PRO A 118 4.26 -3.48 -2.07
C PRO A 118 3.70 -4.16 -3.30
N ILE A 119 4.57 -4.37 -4.28
CA ILE A 119 4.29 -5.19 -5.46
C ILE A 119 4.88 -6.58 -5.25
N GLY A 120 4.07 -7.59 -5.55
CA GLY A 120 4.47 -9.00 -5.62
C GLY A 120 4.20 -9.61 -6.98
N MET A 121 4.71 -10.82 -7.20
CA MET A 121 4.37 -11.65 -8.36
C MET A 121 3.26 -12.64 -7.99
N LEU A 122 2.14 -12.62 -8.68
CA LEU A 122 1.05 -13.57 -8.52
C LEU A 122 1.13 -14.63 -9.61
N LYS A 123 1.21 -15.90 -9.22
CA LYS A 123 1.08 -17.02 -10.15
C LYS A 123 -0.40 -17.30 -10.42
N VAL A 124 -0.80 -17.18 -11.68
CA VAL A 124 -2.15 -17.52 -12.16
C VAL A 124 -2.00 -18.53 -13.29
N ASP A 125 -2.53 -19.73 -13.05
CA ASP A 125 -2.27 -20.90 -13.88
C ASP A 125 -0.74 -21.14 -14.03
N ASP A 126 -0.20 -21.05 -15.25
CA ASP A 126 1.23 -21.25 -15.52
C ASP A 126 2.02 -19.95 -15.71
N ASP A 127 1.34 -18.80 -15.64
CA ASP A 127 1.93 -17.48 -15.86
C ASP A 127 2.09 -16.69 -14.55
N PHE A 128 2.99 -15.71 -14.56
CA PHE A 128 3.17 -14.76 -13.46
C PHE A 128 2.67 -13.38 -13.87
N TRP A 129 2.20 -12.62 -12.87
CA TRP A 129 1.65 -11.29 -13.05
C TRP A 129 2.04 -10.39 -11.89
N THR A 130 2.08 -9.09 -12.12
CA THR A 130 2.38 -8.10 -11.07
C THR A 130 1.10 -7.68 -10.35
N VAL A 131 1.13 -7.58 -9.02
CA VAL A 131 -0.03 -7.20 -8.18
C VAL A 131 0.40 -6.38 -6.97
N PHE A 132 -0.47 -5.48 -6.48
CA PHE A 132 -0.33 -4.96 -5.12
C PHE A 132 -0.70 -6.03 -4.11
N VAL A 133 0.14 -6.22 -3.10
CA VAL A 133 -0.06 -7.23 -2.06
C VAL A 133 -0.33 -6.55 -0.72
N PHE A 134 -1.57 -6.62 -0.25
CA PHE A 134 -1.94 -6.06 1.03
C PHE A 134 -1.81 -7.12 2.12
N THR A 135 -0.67 -7.15 2.81
CA THR A 135 -0.48 -8.00 3.99
C THR A 135 -0.84 -7.23 5.25
N LEU A 136 -1.78 -7.74 6.06
CA LEU A 136 -2.27 -7.11 7.28
C LEU A 136 -2.23 -8.07 8.46
N ALA A 137 -1.78 -7.58 9.62
CA ALA A 137 -1.89 -8.29 10.90
C ALA A 137 -3.33 -8.29 11.43
N PRO A 138 -3.70 -9.18 12.38
CA PRO A 138 -5.01 -9.16 13.02
C PRO A 138 -5.35 -7.80 13.62
N GLY A 139 -6.55 -7.28 13.32
CA GLY A 139 -7.04 -5.98 13.78
C GLY A 139 -6.37 -4.78 13.11
N GLN A 140 -5.49 -5.01 12.13
CA GLN A 140 -4.81 -3.93 11.43
C GLN A 140 -5.73 -3.25 10.41
N VAL A 141 -5.64 -1.92 10.34
CA VAL A 141 -6.25 -1.10 9.30
C VAL A 141 -5.17 -0.45 8.46
N PHE A 142 -5.22 -0.66 7.15
CA PHE A 142 -4.38 -0.01 6.15
C PHE A 142 -5.23 0.89 5.26
N LYS A 143 -4.68 2.04 4.87
CA LYS A 143 -5.36 3.04 4.04
C LYS A 143 -4.43 3.52 2.95
N MET A 144 -4.98 3.77 1.76
CA MET A 144 -4.24 4.35 0.65
C MET A 144 -5.14 5.24 -0.19
N GLU A 145 -4.58 6.35 -0.68
CA GLU A 145 -5.28 7.23 -1.61
C GLU A 145 -5.05 6.78 -3.05
N GLU A 146 -6.06 6.97 -3.90
CA GLU A 146 -5.98 6.71 -5.33
C GLU A 146 -6.70 7.82 -6.10
N GLY A 147 -6.01 8.42 -7.08
CA GLY A 147 -6.58 9.38 -8.01
C GLY A 147 -7.14 8.71 -9.27
N GLY A 148 -7.50 9.52 -10.26
CA GLY A 148 -7.92 9.04 -11.59
C GLY A 148 -9.41 8.75 -11.72
N TYR A 149 -10.24 9.20 -10.77
CA TYR A 149 -11.69 9.02 -10.80
C TYR A 149 -12.46 10.17 -11.47
N ILE A 150 -11.82 10.88 -12.40
CA ILE A 150 -12.45 11.87 -13.30
C ILE A 150 -12.38 11.36 -14.74
N TYR A 151 -13.54 11.29 -15.41
CA TYR A 151 -13.67 11.00 -16.83
C TYR A 151 -14.56 12.05 -17.49
N GLU A 152 -14.06 12.68 -18.56
CA GLU A 152 -14.79 13.75 -19.29
C GLU A 152 -15.31 14.87 -18.37
N GLY A 153 -14.54 15.22 -17.32
CA GLY A 153 -14.89 16.27 -16.36
C GLY A 153 -15.97 15.88 -15.34
N SER A 154 -16.29 14.59 -15.23
CA SER A 154 -17.27 14.05 -14.29
C SER A 154 -16.68 12.90 -13.48
N ASN A 155 -17.26 12.62 -12.31
CA ASN A 155 -16.81 11.52 -11.46
C ASN A 155 -17.17 10.17 -12.07
N ILE A 156 -16.23 9.23 -11.98
CA ILE A 156 -16.48 7.81 -12.15
C ILE A 156 -16.44 7.13 -10.79
N PHE A 157 -17.24 6.08 -10.62
CA PHE A 157 -17.41 5.44 -9.32
C PHE A 157 -16.68 4.11 -9.31
N PRO A 158 -15.73 3.89 -8.38
CA PRO A 158 -15.10 2.59 -8.23
C PRO A 158 -16.15 1.54 -7.88
N TYR A 159 -15.96 0.33 -8.39
CA TYR A 159 -16.67 -0.85 -7.92
C TYR A 159 -15.68 -1.99 -7.75
N CYS A 160 -16.01 -2.89 -6.84
CA CYS A 160 -15.18 -4.05 -6.55
C CYS A 160 -15.81 -5.29 -7.12
N GLN A 161 -14.99 -6.11 -7.79
CA GLN A 161 -15.40 -7.45 -8.17
C GLN A 161 -15.18 -8.41 -7.00
N ASN A 162 -13.98 -8.40 -6.42
CA ASN A 162 -13.60 -9.30 -5.33
C ASN A 162 -12.34 -8.83 -4.58
N VAL A 163 -12.20 -9.36 -3.36
CA VAL A 163 -11.01 -9.29 -2.51
C VAL A 163 -10.61 -10.72 -2.24
N ASP A 164 -9.49 -11.16 -2.81
CA ASP A 164 -9.08 -12.56 -2.74
C ASP A 164 -7.84 -12.76 -1.88
N ASP A 165 -7.84 -13.83 -1.09
CA ASP A 165 -6.67 -14.27 -0.34
C ASP A 165 -5.62 -14.86 -1.28
N ILE A 166 -4.37 -14.51 -1.01
CA ILE A 166 -3.20 -15.06 -1.71
C ILE A 166 -2.25 -15.70 -0.71
N SER A 167 -1.54 -16.75 -1.13
CA SER A 167 -0.60 -17.49 -0.29
C SER A 167 0.82 -17.24 -0.75
N TYR A 168 1.69 -16.82 0.17
CA TYR A 168 3.11 -16.66 -0.13
C TYR A 168 3.77 -18.02 -0.38
N GLU A 169 4.48 -18.15 -1.50
CA GLU A 169 5.11 -19.41 -1.92
C GLU A 169 6.65 -19.32 -1.92
N GLY A 170 7.22 -18.13 -2.13
CA GLY A 170 8.67 -17.97 -2.19
C GLY A 170 9.10 -16.59 -2.63
N SER A 171 10.40 -16.43 -2.87
CA SER A 171 10.98 -15.18 -3.36
C SER A 171 12.05 -15.46 -4.39
N GLU A 172 11.87 -14.93 -5.60
CA GLU A 172 12.72 -15.23 -6.74
C GLU A 172 13.14 -13.95 -7.48
N VAL A 173 14.05 -14.11 -8.44
CA VAL A 173 14.36 -13.05 -9.40
C VAL A 173 13.51 -13.29 -10.64
N PHE A 174 12.77 -12.26 -11.03
CA PHE A 174 11.93 -12.24 -12.21
C PHE A 174 12.52 -11.28 -13.23
N THR A 175 12.47 -11.67 -14.48
CA THR A 175 12.64 -10.73 -15.58
C THR A 175 11.27 -10.24 -16.01
N VAL A 176 11.12 -8.93 -16.05
CA VAL A 176 9.90 -8.24 -16.48
C VAL A 176 10.15 -7.66 -17.85
N GLU A 177 9.27 -7.98 -18.81
CA GLU A 177 9.19 -7.32 -20.11
C GLU A 177 7.78 -6.76 -20.28
N TYR A 178 7.66 -5.51 -20.71
CA TYR A 178 6.35 -4.86 -20.83
C TYR A 178 6.27 -3.91 -22.03
N ASP A 179 5.05 -3.57 -22.44
CA ASP A 179 4.85 -2.52 -23.44
C ASP A 179 4.81 -1.12 -22.81
N ALA A 180 5.89 -0.35 -22.99
CA ALA A 180 6.01 0.99 -22.44
C ALA A 180 4.98 2.00 -23.00
N ALA A 181 4.48 1.79 -24.21
CA ALA A 181 3.44 2.67 -24.75
C ALA A 181 2.16 2.57 -23.91
N THR A 182 1.71 1.36 -23.65
CA THR A 182 0.52 1.11 -22.84
C THR A 182 0.76 1.34 -21.34
N GLN A 183 1.88 0.88 -20.78
CA GLN A 183 2.09 0.92 -19.33
C GLN A 183 2.61 2.25 -18.79
N CYS A 184 3.10 3.17 -19.62
CA CYS A 184 3.52 4.49 -19.17
C CYS A 184 2.88 5.63 -19.96
N THR A 185 2.89 5.58 -21.31
CA THR A 185 2.45 6.74 -22.10
C THR A 185 0.95 7.01 -21.92
N GLU A 186 0.14 5.98 -21.70
CA GLU A 186 -1.27 6.12 -21.33
C GLU A 186 -1.48 6.65 -19.90
N PHE A 187 -0.53 6.40 -18.99
CA PHE A 187 -0.56 6.92 -17.62
C PHE A 187 -0.17 8.40 -17.59
N ASP A 188 1.01 8.72 -18.12
CA ASP A 188 1.50 10.06 -18.32
C ASP A 188 2.46 10.07 -19.53
N SER A 189 2.03 10.72 -20.61
CA SER A 189 2.80 10.83 -21.85
C SER A 189 4.15 11.55 -21.71
N THR A 190 4.39 12.23 -20.59
CA THR A 190 5.60 12.99 -20.31
C THR A 190 6.53 12.32 -19.31
N GLN A 191 6.04 11.31 -18.59
CA GLN A 191 6.80 10.64 -17.54
C GLN A 191 7.77 9.60 -18.12
N PRO A 192 9.01 9.55 -17.63
CA PRO A 192 9.95 8.52 -18.04
C PRO A 192 9.50 7.14 -17.55
N CYS A 193 9.80 6.10 -18.33
CA CYS A 193 9.60 4.71 -17.92
C CYS A 193 10.89 4.09 -17.38
N PRO A 194 10.79 3.02 -16.56
CA PRO A 194 11.86 2.05 -16.44
C PRO A 194 12.29 1.49 -17.81
N PRO A 195 13.44 0.80 -17.89
CA PRO A 195 13.80 0.05 -19.10
C PRO A 195 12.69 -0.97 -19.43
N LYS A 196 12.32 -1.11 -20.72
CA LYS A 196 11.30 -2.08 -21.19
C LYS A 196 11.50 -3.52 -20.72
N LYS A 197 12.75 -3.85 -20.37
CA LYS A 197 13.16 -5.14 -19.83
C LYS A 197 14.09 -4.90 -18.65
N PHE A 198 13.77 -5.50 -17.50
CA PHE A 198 14.58 -5.39 -16.29
C PHE A 198 14.37 -6.59 -15.36
N ASP A 199 15.36 -6.86 -14.50
CA ASP A 199 15.28 -7.91 -13.49
C ASP A 199 14.90 -7.33 -12.14
N VAL A 200 14.03 -8.03 -11.41
CA VAL A 200 13.57 -7.65 -10.07
C VAL A 200 13.60 -8.84 -9.12
N GLY A 201 14.03 -8.62 -7.88
CA GLY A 201 13.73 -9.55 -6.81
C GLY A 201 12.29 -9.33 -6.34
N SER A 202 11.47 -10.38 -6.34
CA SER A 202 10.11 -10.27 -5.80
C SER A 202 9.68 -11.52 -5.04
N ALA A 203 8.89 -11.32 -3.99
CA ALA A 203 8.03 -12.31 -3.38
C ALA A 203 6.99 -12.76 -4.40
N TRP A 204 6.70 -14.07 -4.44
CA TRP A 204 5.66 -14.60 -5.28
C TRP A 204 4.62 -15.40 -4.51
N TYR A 205 3.41 -15.39 -5.05
CA TYR A 205 2.20 -15.85 -4.40
C TYR A 205 1.42 -16.79 -5.30
N SER A 206 0.67 -17.71 -4.70
CA SER A 206 -0.37 -18.47 -5.36
C SER A 206 -1.75 -17.93 -4.99
N ILE A 207 -2.72 -18.18 -5.86
CA ILE A 207 -4.14 -17.92 -5.61
C ILE A 207 -4.94 -19.17 -5.95
N LYS A 208 -6.08 -19.34 -5.27
CA LYS A 208 -6.99 -20.45 -5.55
C LYS A 208 -7.47 -20.36 -7.01
N LYS A 209 -7.35 -21.49 -7.72
CA LYS A 209 -7.75 -21.58 -9.13
C LYS A 209 -9.18 -21.12 -9.35
N GLY A 210 -9.37 -20.30 -10.39
CA GLY A 210 -10.68 -19.81 -10.83
C GLY A 210 -11.17 -18.53 -10.15
N LEU A 211 -10.45 -17.99 -9.15
CA LEU A 211 -10.77 -16.68 -8.57
C LEU A 211 -10.35 -15.53 -9.47
N VAL A 212 -9.18 -15.68 -10.11
CA VAL A 212 -8.60 -14.72 -11.05
C VAL A 212 -8.11 -15.49 -12.28
N ASN A 213 -8.16 -14.84 -13.44
CA ASN A 213 -7.63 -15.36 -14.70
C ASN A 213 -6.82 -14.28 -15.43
N SER A 214 -6.16 -14.65 -16.52
CA SER A 214 -5.29 -13.75 -17.29
C SER A 214 -5.98 -12.49 -17.83
N THR A 215 -7.29 -12.52 -18.09
CA THR A 215 -8.03 -11.33 -18.56
C THR A 215 -8.21 -10.26 -17.48
N ASN A 216 -8.02 -10.61 -16.20
CA ASN A 216 -8.06 -9.64 -15.10
C ASN A 216 -6.77 -8.81 -14.99
N PHE A 217 -5.76 -9.05 -15.82
CA PHE A 217 -4.51 -8.29 -15.80
C PHE A 217 -4.45 -7.32 -16.97
N TRP A 218 -5.44 -6.44 -17.03
CA TRP A 218 -5.47 -5.33 -17.98
C TRP A 218 -4.79 -4.09 -17.37
N PRO A 219 -4.08 -3.28 -18.18
CA PRO A 219 -3.66 -3.48 -19.56
C PRO A 219 -2.40 -4.34 -19.73
N SER A 220 -1.91 -5.02 -18.68
CA SER A 220 -0.76 -5.94 -18.74
C SER A 220 -0.94 -7.18 -19.65
N ALA A 221 -2.04 -7.30 -20.40
CA ALA A 221 -2.33 -8.41 -21.30
C ALA A 221 -1.35 -8.43 -22.50
N GLY A 222 -0.14 -8.93 -22.27
CA GLY A 222 0.97 -8.91 -23.23
C GLY A 222 2.34 -8.75 -22.55
N ASP A 223 2.34 -8.24 -21.32
CA ASP A 223 3.54 -8.19 -20.48
C ASP A 223 3.98 -9.62 -20.12
N LYS A 224 5.28 -9.81 -19.97
CA LYS A 224 5.89 -11.10 -19.67
C LYS A 224 6.66 -11.02 -18.36
N PHE A 225 6.33 -11.95 -17.48
CA PHE A 225 6.97 -12.11 -16.19
C PHE A 225 7.47 -13.54 -16.12
N TYR A 226 8.77 -13.74 -16.16
CA TYR A 226 9.35 -15.08 -16.14
C TYR A 226 10.45 -15.19 -15.10
N LEU A 227 10.53 -16.36 -14.47
CA LEU A 227 11.55 -16.68 -13.49
C LEU A 227 12.92 -16.70 -14.17
N ASN A 228 13.86 -15.94 -13.62
CA ASN A 228 15.25 -16.00 -14.04
C ASN A 228 15.95 -17.13 -13.28
N VAL A 229 15.77 -18.37 -13.77
CA VAL A 229 16.32 -19.59 -13.18
C VAL A 229 17.86 -19.65 -13.29
N CYS A 230 18.45 -18.83 -14.16
CA CYS A 230 19.89 -18.81 -14.44
C CYS A 230 20.65 -17.73 -13.65
N ALA A 231 19.99 -17.00 -12.74
CA ALA A 231 20.69 -16.09 -11.84
C ALA A 231 21.42 -16.92 -10.77
N GLU A 232 22.60 -17.46 -11.10
CA GLU A 232 23.62 -17.82 -10.12
C GLU A 232 23.66 -16.70 -9.07
N GLU A 233 23.58 -17.07 -7.78
CA GLU A 233 23.42 -16.18 -6.64
C GLU A 233 23.96 -14.76 -6.89
N MET A 234 23.06 -13.83 -7.24
CA MET A 234 23.46 -12.45 -7.54
C MET A 234 24.34 -11.92 -6.40
N PRO A 235 25.48 -11.26 -6.67
CA PRO A 235 26.41 -10.78 -5.64
C PRO A 235 25.77 -9.89 -4.58
N TYR A 236 24.62 -9.27 -4.89
CA TYR A 236 23.77 -8.57 -3.92
C TYR A 236 23.30 -9.47 -2.77
N ARG A 237 22.90 -10.73 -3.02
CA ARG A 237 22.54 -11.71 -1.97
C ARG A 237 23.71 -12.03 -1.04
N LYS A 238 24.96 -11.98 -1.53
CA LYS A 238 26.15 -12.20 -0.71
C LYS A 238 26.45 -10.98 0.19
N ALA A 239 26.28 -9.78 -0.35
CA ALA A 239 26.48 -8.53 0.38
C ALA A 239 25.37 -8.26 1.41
N GLU A 240 24.11 -8.55 1.07
CA GLU A 240 22.96 -8.36 1.97
C GLU A 240 22.95 -9.38 3.11
N ARG A 241 23.26 -10.66 2.85
CA ARG A 241 23.47 -11.65 3.92
C ARG A 241 24.68 -11.30 4.81
N ALA A 242 25.76 -10.78 4.23
CA ALA A 242 26.90 -10.30 4.99
C ALA A 242 26.56 -9.07 5.85
N ASN A 243 25.75 -8.15 5.32
CA ASN A 243 25.31 -6.95 6.02
C ASN A 243 24.31 -7.26 7.13
N ILE A 244 23.28 -8.08 6.87
CA ILE A 244 22.32 -8.53 7.90
C ILE A 244 23.05 -9.28 9.01
N ALA A 245 23.98 -10.19 8.68
CA ALA A 245 24.80 -10.87 9.69
C ALA A 245 25.72 -9.91 10.47
N SER A 246 26.18 -8.81 9.86
CA SER A 246 27.02 -7.80 10.52
C SER A 246 26.23 -6.87 11.45
N VAL A 247 25.02 -6.47 11.05
CA VAL A 247 24.14 -5.59 11.82
C VAL A 247 23.60 -6.35 13.03
N ASP A 248 23.20 -7.61 12.85
CA ASP A 248 22.69 -8.46 13.92
C ASP A 248 23.79 -8.77 14.96
N ARG A 249 25.04 -8.97 14.51
CA ARG A 249 26.20 -9.16 15.40
C ARG A 249 26.57 -7.89 16.17
N GLN A 250 26.48 -6.71 15.55
CA GLN A 250 26.72 -5.43 16.23
C GLN A 250 25.63 -5.13 17.26
N GLN A 251 24.35 -5.37 16.92
CA GLN A 251 23.24 -5.20 17.86
C GLN A 251 23.35 -6.18 19.05
N LEU A 252 23.69 -7.45 18.81
CA LEU A 252 23.95 -8.41 19.90
C LEU A 252 25.11 -7.98 20.81
N LEU A 253 26.17 -7.37 20.26
CA LEU A 253 27.30 -6.87 21.05
C LEU A 253 26.90 -5.69 21.94
N VAL A 254 26.10 -4.76 21.42
CA VAL A 254 25.56 -3.63 22.19
C VAL A 254 24.63 -4.12 23.31
N ILE A 255 23.72 -5.04 23.00
CA ILE A 255 22.82 -5.64 24.01
C ILE A 255 23.62 -6.34 25.10
N ASN A 256 24.63 -7.16 24.73
CA ASN A 256 25.48 -7.84 25.70
C ASN A 256 26.29 -6.88 26.59
N GLN A 257 26.78 -5.75 26.04
CA GLN A 257 27.45 -4.72 26.83
C GLN A 257 26.49 -4.01 27.80
N GLN A 258 25.26 -3.71 27.36
CA GLN A 258 24.25 -3.08 28.19
C GLN A 258 23.82 -4.01 29.34
N VAL A 259 23.61 -5.29 29.07
CA VAL A 259 23.28 -6.31 30.08
C VAL A 259 24.41 -6.43 31.11
N ARG A 260 25.67 -6.55 30.68
CA ARG A 260 26.83 -6.61 31.59
C ARG A 260 26.93 -5.36 32.47
N SER A 261 26.63 -4.19 31.91
CA SER A 261 26.66 -2.91 32.66
C SER A 261 25.51 -2.82 33.66
N ALA A 262 24.33 -3.34 33.33
CA ALA A 262 23.20 -3.42 34.25
C ALA A 262 23.49 -4.38 35.42
N VAL A 263 24.05 -5.56 35.14
CA VAL A 263 24.44 -6.54 36.18
C VAL A 263 25.50 -5.96 37.13
N ARG A 264 26.54 -5.29 36.60
CA ARG A 264 27.55 -4.62 37.46
C ARG A 264 26.92 -3.55 38.35
N ARG A 265 25.99 -2.74 37.83
CA ARG A 265 25.29 -1.71 38.62
C ARG A 265 24.42 -2.34 39.71
N ALA A 266 23.77 -3.46 39.43
CA ALA A 266 22.97 -4.20 40.41
C ALA A 266 23.85 -4.78 41.55
N GLN A 267 25.02 -5.35 41.22
CA GLN A 267 25.97 -5.87 42.22
C GLN A 267 26.56 -4.77 43.12
N VAL A 268 26.90 -3.61 42.55
CA VAL A 268 27.38 -2.46 43.34
C VAL A 268 26.26 -1.89 44.26
N SER A 269 25.00 -1.99 43.82
CA SER A 269 23.84 -1.59 44.63
C SER A 269 23.56 -2.56 45.78
N SER A 270 23.73 -3.87 45.57
CA SER A 270 23.59 -4.86 46.65
C SER A 270 24.69 -4.74 47.70
N ASP A 271 25.94 -4.49 47.31
CA ASP A 271 27.05 -4.30 48.25
C ASP A 271 26.89 -3.04 49.11
N LYS A 272 26.28 -1.98 48.55
CA LYS A 272 25.98 -0.76 49.31
C LYS A 272 24.80 -0.93 50.27
N ARG A 273 23.86 -1.84 50.00
CA ARG A 273 22.77 -2.17 50.95
C ARG A 273 23.25 -3.00 52.13
N VAL A 274 24.18 -3.94 51.91
CA VAL A 274 24.74 -4.76 53.00
C VAL A 274 25.56 -3.92 53.99
N LYS A 275 26.24 -2.87 53.53
CA LYS A 275 26.99 -1.94 54.40
C LYS A 275 26.16 -0.90 55.16
N ARG A 276 24.82 -0.90 55.01
CA ARG A 276 23.91 -0.02 55.78
C ARG A 276 23.13 -0.75 56.87
N VAL A 277 23.33 -2.06 57.02
CA VAL A 277 22.60 -2.92 57.97
C VAL A 277 23.54 -3.58 59.00
N LEU A 278 24.81 -3.16 59.04
CA LEU A 278 25.78 -3.51 60.09
C LEU A 278 26.24 -2.25 60.82
#